data_AF-H0T404-F1
#
_entry.id   AF-H0T404-F1
#
_cell.length_a   1.000
_cell.length_b   1.000
_cell.length_c   1.000
_cell.angle_alpha   90.00
_cell.angle_beta   90.00
_cell.angle_gamma   90.00
#
_symmetry.space_group_name_H-M   'P 1'
#
loop_
_entity.id
_entity.type
_entity.pdbx_description
1 polymer ?
#
loop_
_entity_poly.entity_id
_entity_poly.type
_entity_poly.pdbx_seq_one_letter_code
_entity_poly.pdbx_strand_id
1 'polypeptide(L)'
;MKILCTVTLSPTADRAEVAHRLSEELRESWALYLGGIIREAYQTDDPAQIVFVLETADIPAAEAALDRLPLVRGGSFTCQLTALRPFSNWARMFATP
;
A
#
# COMPACT_ATOMS: atom_id res chain seq x y z
N MET A 1 -7.82 -9.26 6.46
CA MET A 1 -6.69 -8.88 7.35
C MET A 1 -6.20 -7.49 6.98
N LYS A 2 -5.61 -6.75 7.93
CA LYS A 2 -4.95 -5.47 7.63
C LYS A 2 -3.50 -5.70 7.22
N ILE A 3 -3.02 -4.95 6.22
CA ILE A 3 -1.65 -5.02 5.71
C ILE A 3 -1.12 -3.58 5.59
N LEU A 4 0.07 -3.33 6.13
CA LEU A 4 0.79 -2.09 5.85
C LEU A 4 1.55 -2.27 4.54
N CYS A 5 1.34 -1.39 3.58
CA CYS A 5 2.06 -1.36 2.33
C CYS A 5 2.88 -0.07 2.27
N THR A 6 4.20 -0.22 2.23
CA THR A 6 5.10 0.89 1.92
C THR A 6 5.37 0.85 0.43
N VAL A 7 4.96 1.90 -0.28
CA VAL A 7 5.17 2.04 -1.73
C VAL A 7 6.31 3.03 -1.93
N THR A 8 7.34 2.63 -2.68
CA THR A 8 8.54 3.44 -2.88
C THR A 8 8.83 3.59 -4.38
N LEU A 9 9.10 4.81 -4.83
CA LEU A 9 9.59 5.08 -6.19
C LEU A 9 10.95 4.41 -6.37
N SER A 10 11.06 3.52 -7.35
CA SER A 10 12.33 2.88 -7.66
C SER A 10 13.39 3.94 -8.01
N PRO A 11 14.62 3.85 -7.47
CA PRO A 11 15.72 4.76 -7.83
C PRO A 11 16.06 4.74 -9.32
N THR A 12 15.71 3.65 -10.02
CA THR A 12 15.95 3.46 -11.45
C THR A 12 14.70 3.71 -12.31
N ALA A 13 13.60 4.21 -11.71
CA ALA A 13 12.38 4.50 -12.46
C ALA A 13 12.60 5.63 -13.48
N ASP A 14 12.03 5.47 -14.67
CA ASP A 14 11.96 6.53 -15.66
C ASP A 14 10.92 7.58 -15.23
N ARG A 15 11.39 8.79 -14.90
CA ARG A 15 10.52 9.88 -14.44
C ARG A 15 9.53 10.34 -15.51
N ALA A 16 9.86 10.22 -16.80
CA ALA A 16 8.94 10.61 -17.87
C ALA A 16 7.78 9.62 -17.96
N GLU A 17 8.06 8.31 -17.89
CA GLU A 17 7.02 7.27 -17.86
C GLU A 17 6.16 7.37 -16.58
N VAL A 18 6.79 7.66 -15.43
CA VAL A 18 6.06 7.91 -14.18
C VAL A 18 5.07 9.06 -14.35
N ALA A 19 5.53 10.21 -14.86
CA ALA A 19 4.66 11.36 -15.09
C ALA A 19 3.53 11.05 -16.09
N HIS A 20 3.84 10.28 -17.14
CA HIS A 20 2.87 9.88 -18.16
C HIS A 20 1.73 9.02 -17.59
N ARG A 21 2.05 8.07 -16.71
CA ARG A 21 1.07 7.13 -16.13
C ARG A 21 0.46 7.57 -14.80
N LEU A 22 0.98 8.64 -14.18
CA LEU A 22 0.55 9.06 -12.84
C LEU A 22 -0.96 9.31 -12.74
N SER A 23 -1.59 9.88 -13.77
CA SER A 23 -3.04 10.12 -13.75
C SER A 23 -3.85 8.81 -13.73
N GLU A 24 -3.37 7.78 -14.43
CA GLU A 24 -3.98 6.45 -14.44
C GLU A 24 -3.77 5.75 -13.10
N GLU A 25 -2.56 5.86 -12.53
CA GLU A 25 -2.21 5.36 -11.19
C GLU A 25 -3.15 5.90 -10.11
N LEU A 26 -3.37 7.22 -10.11
CA LEU A 26 -4.26 7.88 -9.15
C LEU A 26 -5.71 7.44 -9.33
N ARG A 27 -6.18 7.23 -10.57
CA ARG A 27 -7.54 6.76 -10.84
C ARG A 27 -7.75 5.32 -10.35
N GLU A 28 -6.81 4.42 -10.61
CA GLU A 28 -6.92 3.02 -10.18
C GLU A 28 -6.77 2.89 -8.66
N SER A 29 -5.83 3.61 -8.03
CA SER A 29 -5.71 3.63 -6.57
C SER A 29 -6.96 4.21 -5.90
N TRP A 30 -7.58 5.23 -6.49
CA TRP A 30 -8.88 5.73 -6.03
C TRP A 30 -9.99 4.68 -6.13
N ALA A 31 -10.02 3.89 -7.20
CA ALA A 31 -10.98 2.79 -7.33
C ALA A 31 -10.75 1.70 -6.26
N LEU A 32 -9.49 1.38 -5.93
CA LEU A 32 -9.16 0.48 -4.83
C LEU A 32 -9.60 1.03 -3.47
N TYR A 33 -9.49 2.35 -3.26
CA TYR A 33 -9.98 3.03 -2.06
C TYR A 33 -11.50 2.94 -1.94
N LEU A 34 -12.24 3.28 -3.00
CA LEU A 34 -13.70 3.15 -3.03
C LEU A 34 -14.17 1.71 -2.86
N GLY A 35 -13.41 0.74 -3.38
CA GLY A 35 -13.66 -0.70 -3.21
C GLY A 35 -13.32 -1.22 -1.81
N GLY A 36 -12.79 -0.38 -0.92
CA GLY A 36 -12.44 -0.74 0.44
C GLY A 36 -11.16 -1.56 0.59
N ILE A 37 -10.38 -1.72 -0.48
CA ILE A 37 -9.07 -2.38 -0.44
C ILE A 37 -8.04 -1.45 0.19
N ILE A 38 -7.92 -0.21 -0.29
CA ILE A 38 -7.14 0.82 0.39
C ILE A 38 -8.05 1.45 1.45
N ARG A 39 -7.70 1.31 2.73
CA ARG A 39 -8.47 1.90 3.84
C ARG A 39 -7.93 3.25 4.25
N GLU A 40 -6.61 3.44 4.14
CA GLU A 40 -5.90 4.65 4.52
C GLU A 40 -4.73 4.87 3.55
N ALA A 41 -4.40 6.13 3.29
CA ALA A 41 -3.31 6.54 2.42
C ALA A 41 -2.60 7.76 3.00
N TYR A 42 -1.27 7.70 3.08
CA TYR A 42 -0.45 8.73 3.69
C TYR A 42 0.76 9.06 2.82
N GLN A 43 1.03 10.35 2.66
CA GLN A 43 2.35 10.82 2.24
C GLN A 43 3.31 10.72 3.42
N THR A 44 4.59 10.45 3.16
CA THR A 44 5.63 10.53 4.17
C THR A 44 6.47 11.79 3.96
N ASP A 45 7.39 12.08 4.89
CA ASP A 45 8.37 13.16 4.70
C ASP A 45 9.37 12.86 3.58
N ASP A 46 9.47 11.59 3.16
CA ASP A 46 10.20 11.19 1.96
C ASP A 46 9.26 11.29 0.74
N PRO A 47 9.48 12.23 -0.20
CA PRO A 47 8.62 12.40 -1.37
C PRO A 47 8.65 11.21 -2.34
N ALA A 48 9.60 10.28 -2.19
CA ALA A 48 9.65 9.04 -2.94
C ALA A 48 8.83 7.92 -2.31
N GLN A 49 8.21 8.13 -1.14
CA GLN A 49 7.52 7.10 -0.40
C GLN A 49 6.09 7.50 -0.01
N ILE A 50 5.18 6.54 -0.10
CA ILE A 50 3.82 6.63 0.44
C ILE A 50 3.50 5.37 1.24
N VAL A 51 2.50 5.47 2.09
CA VAL A 51 2.01 4.34 2.89
C VAL A 51 0.53 4.13 2.62
N PHE A 52 0.17 2.89 2.28
CA PHE A 52 -1.21 2.43 2.28
C PHE A 52 -1.47 1.47 3.43
N VAL A 53 -2.64 1.59 4.06
CA VAL A 53 -3.20 0.52 4.90
C VAL A 53 -4.22 -0.21 4.07
N LEU A 54 -3.94 -1.47 3.75
CA LEU A 54 -4.78 -2.32 2.92
C LEU A 54 -5.63 -3.26 3.76
N GLU A 55 -6.79 -3.63 3.25
CA GLU A 55 -7.65 -4.66 3.81
C GLU A 55 -8.08 -5.68 2.74
N THR A 56 -7.50 -6.88 2.81
CA THR A 56 -7.71 -7.99 1.86
C THR A 56 -7.79 -9.32 2.59
N ALA A 57 -8.08 -10.42 1.91
CA ALA A 57 -8.11 -11.75 2.55
C ALA A 57 -6.72 -12.17 3.05
N ASP A 58 -5.69 -11.97 2.23
CA ASP A 58 -4.30 -12.36 2.46
C ASP A 58 -3.32 -11.46 1.67
N ILE A 59 -2.02 -11.75 1.79
CA ILE A 59 -0.95 -11.04 1.07
C ILE A 59 -1.08 -11.21 -0.47
N PRO A 60 -1.27 -12.42 -1.03
CA PRO A 60 -1.48 -12.59 -2.47
C PRO A 60 -2.64 -11.75 -3.03
N ALA A 61 -3.76 -11.64 -2.30
CA ALA A 61 -4.88 -10.79 -2.71
C ALA A 61 -4.51 -9.30 -2.72
N ALA A 62 -3.64 -8.86 -1.79
CA ALA A 62 -3.12 -7.49 -1.80
C ALA A 62 -2.16 -7.26 -2.97
N GLU A 63 -1.26 -8.19 -3.26
CA GLU A 63 -0.36 -8.14 -4.42
C GLU A 63 -1.15 -8.05 -5.73
N ALA A 64 -2.14 -8.92 -5.91
CA ALA A 64 -3.00 -8.91 -7.09
C ALA A 64 -3.81 -7.61 -7.23
N ALA A 65 -4.24 -7.01 -6.11
CA ALA A 65 -4.92 -5.72 -6.15
C ALA A 65 -3.97 -4.58 -6.52
N LEU A 66 -2.75 -4.56 -5.98
CA LEU A 66 -1.73 -3.56 -6.27
C LEU A 66 -1.16 -3.69 -7.69
N ASP A 67 -1.11 -4.89 -8.26
CA ASP A 67 -0.66 -5.11 -9.65
C ASP A 67 -1.62 -4.53 -10.70
N ARG A 68 -2.81 -4.08 -10.29
CA ARG A 68 -3.69 -3.27 -11.13
C ARG A 68 -3.18 -1.85 -11.32
N LEU A 69 -2.32 -1.37 -10.42
CA LEU A 69 -1.72 -0.05 -10.48
C LEU A 69 -0.60 -0.06 -11.53
N PRO A 70 -0.71 0.74 -12.59
CA PRO A 70 0.21 0.66 -13.73
C PRO A 70 1.67 0.91 -13.37
N LEU A 71 1.96 1.78 -12.39
CA LEU A 71 3.33 2.07 -11.95
C LEU A 71 3.89 1.01 -11.02
N VAL A 72 3.04 0.30 -10.27
CA VAL A 72 3.46 -0.90 -9.51
C VAL A 72 3.76 -2.05 -10.46
N ARG A 73 2.84 -2.37 -11.37
CA ARG A 73 3.01 -3.43 -12.38
C ARG A 73 4.22 -3.19 -13.29
N GLY A 74 4.46 -1.92 -13.63
CA GLY A 74 5.61 -1.50 -14.43
C GLY A 74 6.94 -1.45 -13.67
N GLY A 75 6.95 -1.76 -12.36
CA GLY A 75 8.16 -1.75 -11.52
C GLY A 75 8.71 -0.36 -11.20
N SER A 76 7.97 0.70 -11.54
CA SER A 76 8.32 2.09 -11.17
C SER A 76 8.08 2.34 -9.69
N PHE A 77 7.04 1.72 -9.11
CA PHE A 77 6.81 1.64 -7.68
C PHE A 77 7.04 0.21 -7.18
N THR A 78 7.76 0.08 -6.07
CA THR A 78 7.92 -1.19 -5.35
C THR A 78 7.06 -1.17 -4.10
N CYS A 79 6.41 -2.31 -3.80
CA CYS A 79 5.52 -2.44 -2.65
C CYS A 79 6.13 -3.42 -1.64
N GLN A 80 6.41 -2.94 -0.43
CA GLN A 80 6.74 -3.81 0.70
C GLN A 80 5.48 -4.06 1.54
N LEU A 81 5.06 -5.31 1.66
CA LEU A 81 3.86 -5.71 2.39
C LEU A 81 4.19 -6.29 3.77
N THR A 82 3.56 -5.73 4.80
CA THR A 82 3.67 -6.20 6.18
C THR A 82 2.31 -6.58 6.72
N ALA A 83 2.08 -7.87 6.95
CA ALA A 83 0.87 -8.39 7.57
C ALA A 83 0.69 -7.84 8.99
N LEU A 84 -0.43 -7.18 9.26
CA LEU A 84 -0.75 -6.63 10.58
C LEU A 84 -1.68 -7.55 11.35
N ARG A 85 -1.52 -7.55 12.67
CA ARG A 85 -2.44 -8.17 13.62
C ARG A 85 -2.81 -7.16 14.69
N PRO A 86 -3.99 -7.29 15.32
CA PRO A 86 -4.32 -6.48 16.49
C PRO A 86 -3.20 -6.55 17.53
N PHE A 87 -2.86 -5.40 18.12
CA PHE A 87 -1.84 -5.34 19.16
C PHE A 87 -2.42 -5.85 20.49
N SER A 88 -2.39 -7.17 20.68
CA SER A 88 -2.99 -7.83 21.84
C SER A 88 -2.22 -7.65 23.15
N ASN A 89 -0.98 -7.12 23.11
CA ASN A 89 -0.14 -6.97 24.30
C ASN A 89 -0.75 -6.03 25.36
N TRP A 90 -1.59 -5.06 24.97
CA TRP A 90 -2.29 -4.24 25.95
C TRP A 90 -3.26 -5.03 26.83
N ALA A 91 -3.79 -6.15 26.34
CA ALA A 91 -4.65 -7.03 27.14
C ALA A 91 -3.93 -7.56 28.40
N ARG A 92 -2.60 -7.65 28.37
CA ARG A 92 -1.79 -8.09 29.51
C ARG A 92 -1.90 -7.16 30.71
N MET A 93 -2.21 -5.87 30.52
CA MET A 93 -2.42 -4.92 31.62
C MET A 93 -3.72 -5.19 32.38
N PHE A 94 -4.64 -5.99 31.82
CA PHE A 94 -5.95 -6.29 32.40
C PHE A 94 -6.09 -7.76 32.84
N ALA A 95 -5.03 -8.55 32.73
CA ALA A 95 -5.03 -9.91 33.24
C ALA A 95 -4.96 -9.87 34.79
N THR A 96 -5.96 -10.45 35.45
CA THR A 96 -5.94 -10.67 36.91
C THR A 96 -4.74 -11.56 37.24
N PRO A 97 -3.96 -11.28 38.32
CA PRO A 97 -2.83 -12.10 38.73
C PRO A 97 -3.18 -13.57 38.96
#